data_AF-A0A7X5FRM4-F1
#
_entry.id   AF-A0A7X5FRM4-F1
#
_cell.length_a   1.000
_cell.length_b   1.000
_cell.length_c   1.000
_cell.angle_alpha   90.00
_cell.angle_beta   90.00
_cell.angle_gamma   90.00
#
_symmetry.space_group_name_H-M   'P 1'
#
loop_
_entity.id
_entity.type
_entity.pdbx_description
1 polymer ?
#
loop_
_entity_poly.entity_id
_entity_poly.type
_entity_poly.pdbx_seq_one_letter_code
_entity_poly.pdbx_strand_id
1 'polypeptide(L)'
;MLLSHNQILIWAKRFIEKGIEGLKDKPKTGRKSKISPEQLSWLKNLVVNESPTKYGYNTETWTAPLIVQVLNKECHLKYSDDMVYILLKKKLGLTHKKGKGFYPEASKEKRQEFIEALKKTPGIYKTRCVFIGRGMQYEQHRCSFL
;
A
#
# COMPACT_ATOMS: atom_id res chain seq x y z
N MET A 1 23.08 -34.67 -3.83
CA MET A 1 21.84 -34.18 -4.48
C MET A 1 21.48 -35.15 -5.58
N LEU A 2 20.52 -36.04 -5.37
CA LEU A 2 20.00 -36.92 -6.41
C LEU A 2 18.61 -36.41 -6.78
N LEU A 3 18.43 -35.95 -8.02
CA LEU A 3 17.12 -35.66 -8.58
C LEU A 3 16.39 -36.98 -8.80
N SER A 4 15.09 -37.02 -8.52
CA SER A 4 14.27 -38.20 -8.81
C SER A 4 14.17 -38.45 -10.32
N HIS A 5 14.01 -39.71 -10.73
CA HIS A 5 13.82 -40.09 -12.14
C HIS A 5 12.69 -39.30 -12.81
N ASN A 6 11.57 -39.09 -12.11
CA ASN A 6 10.44 -38.30 -12.60
C ASN A 6 10.80 -36.83 -12.83
N GLN A 7 11.65 -36.23 -11.99
CA GLN A 7 12.15 -34.88 -12.25
C GLN A 7 12.97 -34.85 -13.54
N ILE A 8 13.88 -35.81 -13.75
CA ILE A 8 14.69 -35.89 -14.98
C ILE A 8 13.79 -35.97 -16.23
N LEU A 9 12.75 -36.80 -16.20
CA LEU A 9 11.79 -36.91 -17.32
C LEU A 9 11.02 -35.61 -17.59
N ILE A 10 10.58 -34.90 -16.54
CA ILE A 10 9.90 -33.60 -16.68
C ILE A 10 10.84 -32.57 -17.31
N TRP A 11 12.12 -32.54 -16.90
CA TRP A 11 13.13 -31.64 -17.44
C TRP A 11 13.47 -31.99 -18.90
N ALA A 12 13.64 -33.27 -19.24
CA ALA A 12 13.86 -33.72 -20.62
C ALA A 12 12.69 -33.35 -21.53
N LYS A 13 11.44 -33.58 -21.09
CA LYS A 13 10.24 -33.19 -21.84
C LYS A 13 10.18 -31.69 -22.09
N ARG A 14 10.48 -30.86 -21.08
CA ARG A 14 10.52 -29.40 -21.23
C ARG A 14 11.58 -28.94 -22.23
N PHE A 15 12.74 -29.60 -22.25
CA PHE A 15 13.80 -29.30 -23.19
C PHE A 15 13.41 -29.65 -24.63
N ILE A 16 12.80 -30.82 -24.85
CA ILE A 16 12.34 -31.24 -26.18
C ILE A 16 11.27 -30.26 -26.72
N GLU A 17 10.33 -29.82 -25.87
CA GLU A 17 9.23 -28.94 -26.30
C GLU A 17 9.65 -27.47 -26.53
N LYS A 18 10.58 -26.95 -25.73
CA LYS A 18 10.86 -25.50 -25.67
C LYS A 18 12.36 -25.15 -25.73
N GLY A 19 13.23 -26.13 -25.95
CA GLY A 19 14.67 -25.96 -25.95
C GLY A 19 15.19 -25.41 -24.60
N ILE A 20 16.20 -24.56 -24.69
CA ILE A 20 16.87 -23.94 -23.54
C ILE A 20 15.89 -23.06 -22.72
N GLU A 21 14.93 -22.39 -23.38
CA GLU A 21 13.91 -21.58 -22.71
C GLU A 21 12.99 -22.42 -21.79
N GLY A 22 12.81 -23.71 -22.09
CA GLY A 22 12.03 -24.65 -21.28
C GLY A 22 12.65 -24.99 -19.92
N LEU A 23 13.97 -24.79 -19.79
CA LEU A 23 14.74 -25.04 -18.59
C LEU A 23 14.72 -23.86 -17.60
N LYS A 24 14.25 -22.68 -18.04
CA LYS A 24 14.11 -21.52 -17.16
C LYS A 24 13.06 -21.78 -16.09
N ASP A 25 13.33 -21.28 -14.89
CA ASP A 25 12.40 -21.37 -13.78
C ASP A 25 11.12 -20.59 -14.10
N LYS A 26 10.00 -21.32 -14.08
CA LYS A 26 8.68 -20.73 -14.25
C LYS A 26 8.20 -20.18 -12.91
N PRO A 27 7.48 -19.05 -12.90
CA PRO A 27 6.86 -18.56 -11.68
C PRO A 27 5.95 -19.66 -11.11
N LYS A 28 6.18 -20.02 -9.85
CA LYS A 28 5.35 -21.00 -9.16
C LYS A 28 3.92 -20.45 -9.10
N THR A 29 2.97 -21.26 -9.55
CA THR A 29 1.55 -20.91 -9.39
C THR A 29 1.25 -20.93 -7.89
N GLY A 30 1.07 -19.74 -7.31
CA GLY A 30 0.70 -19.60 -5.92
C GLY A 30 -0.72 -20.10 -5.65
N ARG A 31 -1.15 -20.03 -4.38
CA ARG A 31 -2.51 -20.37 -3.97
C ARG A 31 -3.52 -19.50 -4.73
N LYS A 32 -4.53 -20.13 -5.35
CA LYS A 32 -5.64 -19.42 -5.99
C LYS A 32 -6.38 -18.58 -4.95
N SER A 33 -6.76 -17.36 -5.35
CA SER A 33 -7.55 -16.46 -4.50
C SER A 33 -8.93 -17.07 -4.22
N LYS A 34 -9.43 -16.89 -2.99
CA LYS A 34 -10.80 -17.33 -2.63
C LYS A 34 -11.90 -16.42 -3.17
N ILE A 35 -11.58 -15.13 -3.41
CA ILE A 35 -12.54 -14.14 -3.90
C ILE A 35 -12.59 -14.17 -5.43
N SER A 36 -13.80 -14.13 -5.97
CA SER A 36 -14.06 -14.04 -7.41
C SER A 36 -13.76 -12.61 -7.92
N PRO A 37 -13.50 -12.42 -9.23
CA PRO A 37 -13.30 -11.08 -9.78
C PRO A 37 -14.53 -10.17 -9.63
N GLU A 38 -15.74 -10.75 -9.68
CA GLU A 38 -17.01 -10.02 -9.50
C GLU A 38 -17.20 -9.54 -8.06
N GLN A 39 -16.91 -10.39 -7.08
CA GLN A 39 -16.94 -10.00 -5.66
C GLN A 39 -15.91 -8.90 -5.38
N LEU A 40 -14.79 -8.92 -6.10
CA LEU A 40 -13.74 -7.92 -5.95
C LEU A 40 -14.15 -6.56 -6.52
N SER A 41 -14.83 -6.53 -7.67
CA SER A 41 -15.35 -5.28 -8.24
C SER A 41 -16.48 -4.71 -7.38
N TRP A 42 -17.36 -5.56 -6.85
CA TRP A 42 -18.37 -5.17 -5.88
C TRP A 42 -17.74 -4.55 -4.62
N LEU A 43 -16.73 -5.21 -4.04
CA LEU A 43 -16.03 -4.68 -2.87
C LEU A 43 -15.36 -3.32 -3.15
N LYS A 44 -14.84 -3.12 -4.36
CA LYS A 44 -14.29 -1.82 -4.79
C LYS A 44 -15.35 -0.73 -4.73
N ASN A 45 -16.51 -1.00 -5.33
CA ASN A 45 -17.61 -0.04 -5.39
C ASN A 45 -18.14 0.29 -4.00
N LEU A 46 -18.25 -0.73 -3.14
CA LEU A 46 -18.64 -0.56 -1.74
C LEU A 46 -17.71 0.42 -1.01
N VAL A 47 -16.40 0.20 -1.08
CA VAL A 47 -15.41 0.99 -0.33
C VAL A 47 -15.28 2.42 -0.86
N VAL A 48 -15.50 2.64 -2.16
CA VAL A 48 -15.33 3.96 -2.81
C VAL A 48 -16.60 4.81 -2.76
N ASN A 49 -17.77 4.20 -2.98
CA ASN A 49 -19.01 4.94 -3.19
C ASN A 49 -19.95 4.90 -1.99
N GLU A 50 -19.89 3.87 -1.14
CA GLU A 50 -20.84 3.69 -0.04
C GLU A 50 -20.20 4.01 1.31
N SER A 51 -20.95 4.66 2.20
CA SER A 51 -20.53 4.86 3.59
C SER A 51 -20.99 3.68 4.47
N PRO A 52 -20.21 3.27 5.48
CA PRO A 52 -20.62 2.21 6.41
C PRO A 52 -21.91 2.53 7.16
N THR A 53 -22.28 3.82 7.26
CA THR A 53 -23.53 4.28 7.88
C THR A 53 -24.78 3.70 7.22
N LYS A 54 -24.75 3.51 5.89
CA LYS A 54 -25.85 2.87 5.14
C LYS A 54 -26.06 1.41 5.53
N TYR A 55 -25.01 0.76 6.04
CA TYR A 55 -25.01 -0.61 6.53
C TYR A 55 -25.27 -0.71 8.05
N GLY A 56 -25.66 0.39 8.69
CA GLY A 56 -25.97 0.44 10.12
C GLY A 56 -24.76 0.56 11.05
N TYR A 57 -23.57 0.90 10.52
CA TYR A 57 -22.39 1.13 11.35
C TYR A 57 -22.23 2.60 11.72
N ASN A 58 -21.84 2.88 12.97
CA ASN A 58 -21.65 4.26 13.48
C ASN A 58 -20.31 4.91 13.05
N THR A 59 -19.67 4.40 12.00
CA THR A 59 -18.37 4.86 11.53
C THR A 59 -18.49 5.46 10.14
N GLU A 60 -17.89 6.62 9.93
CA GLU A 60 -17.88 7.28 8.62
C GLU A 60 -16.93 6.61 7.60
N THR A 61 -15.97 5.82 8.09
CA THR A 61 -14.91 5.22 7.25
C THR A 61 -14.89 3.69 7.35
N TRP A 62 -14.57 3.05 6.23
CA TRP A 62 -14.39 1.61 6.17
C TRP A 62 -13.11 1.18 6.89
N THR A 63 -13.27 0.37 7.93
CA THR A 63 -12.16 -0.28 8.64
C THR A 63 -12.07 -1.75 8.22
N ALA A 64 -10.88 -2.36 8.28
CA ALA A 64 -10.71 -3.77 7.89
C ALA A 64 -11.64 -4.76 8.62
N PRO A 65 -11.89 -4.66 9.94
CA PRO A 65 -12.81 -5.57 10.63
C PRO A 65 -14.25 -5.44 10.13
N LEU A 66 -14.70 -4.22 9.80
CA LEU A 66 -16.03 -4.00 9.21
C LEU A 66 -16.15 -4.66 7.84
N ILE A 67 -15.10 -4.54 7.02
CA ILE A 67 -15.07 -5.19 5.71
C ILE A 67 -15.09 -6.72 5.87
N VAL A 68 -14.39 -7.29 6.86
CA VAL A 68 -14.46 -8.73 7.16
C VAL A 68 -15.90 -9.14 7.50
N GLN A 69 -16.59 -8.37 8.35
CA GLN A 69 -17.99 -8.66 8.71
C GLN A 69 -18.91 -8.60 7.48
N VAL A 70 -18.75 -7.60 6.63
CA VAL A 70 -19.54 -7.46 5.41
C VAL A 70 -19.26 -8.58 4.41
N LEU A 71 -17.99 -8.94 4.20
CA LEU A 71 -17.59 -10.06 3.34
C LEU A 71 -18.14 -11.41 3.85
N ASN A 72 -18.21 -11.59 5.17
CA ASN A 72 -18.78 -12.79 5.76
C ASN A 72 -20.32 -12.84 5.59
N LYS A 73 -21.01 -11.69 5.74
CA LYS A 73 -22.46 -11.58 5.56
C LYS A 73 -22.88 -11.80 4.10
N GLU A 74 -22.26 -11.11 3.16
CA GLU A 74 -22.68 -11.08 1.75
C GLU A 74 -22.07 -12.22 0.91
N CYS A 75 -20.82 -12.58 1.18
CA CYS A 75 -20.09 -13.55 0.35
C CYS A 75 -19.80 -14.88 1.08
N HIS A 76 -20.14 -15.00 2.38
CA HIS A 76 -19.79 -16.15 3.23
C HIS A 76 -18.29 -16.49 3.24
N LEU A 77 -17.44 -15.47 2.99
CA LEU A 77 -16.00 -15.63 2.95
C LEU A 77 -15.39 -15.25 4.30
N LYS A 78 -14.76 -16.23 4.96
CA LYS A 78 -14.00 -16.02 6.20
C LYS A 78 -12.59 -15.52 5.87
N TYR A 79 -12.33 -14.27 6.22
CA TYR A 79 -11.04 -13.60 6.09
C TYR A 79 -10.53 -13.11 7.45
N SER A 80 -9.21 -12.99 7.57
CA SER A 80 -8.57 -12.21 8.63
C SER A 80 -8.43 -10.75 8.21
N ASP A 81 -8.34 -9.86 9.19
CA ASP A 81 -8.16 -8.42 8.96
C ASP A 81 -6.92 -8.12 8.10
N ASP A 82 -5.80 -8.79 8.37
CA ASP A 82 -4.57 -8.69 7.58
C ASP A 82 -4.77 -9.05 6.11
N MET A 83 -5.55 -10.11 5.86
CA MET A 83 -5.83 -10.53 4.49
C MET A 83 -6.67 -9.48 3.76
N VAL A 84 -7.58 -8.82 4.45
CA VAL A 84 -8.34 -7.70 3.89
C VAL A 84 -7.42 -6.53 3.56
N TYR A 85 -6.47 -6.17 4.42
CA TYR A 85 -5.48 -5.13 4.09
C TYR A 85 -4.64 -5.49 2.85
N ILE A 86 -4.19 -6.75 2.76
CA ILE A 86 -3.47 -7.24 1.58
C ILE A 86 -4.36 -7.19 0.34
N LEU A 87 -5.64 -7.55 0.47
CA LEU A 87 -6.61 -7.52 -0.62
C LEU A 87 -6.83 -6.09 -1.13
N LEU A 88 -7.12 -5.14 -0.24
CA LEU A 88 -7.32 -3.73 -0.56
C LEU A 88 -6.07 -3.14 -1.24
N LYS A 89 -4.88 -3.43 -0.71
CA LYS A 89 -3.63 -2.89 -1.26
C LYS A 89 -3.25 -3.53 -2.60
N LYS A 90 -3.18 -4.87 -2.67
CA LYS A 90 -2.63 -5.59 -3.83
C LYS A 90 -3.62 -5.75 -4.98
N LYS A 91 -4.92 -5.89 -4.68
CA LYS A 91 -5.93 -6.15 -5.72
C LYS A 91 -6.67 -4.89 -6.14
N LEU A 92 -6.99 -4.02 -5.18
CA LEU A 92 -7.76 -2.81 -5.44
C LEU A 92 -6.87 -1.57 -5.64
N GLY A 93 -5.57 -1.67 -5.31
CA GLY A 93 -4.63 -0.56 -5.41
C GLY A 93 -4.90 0.57 -4.42
N LEU A 94 -5.74 0.31 -3.41
CA LEU A 94 -6.13 1.31 -2.43
C LEU A 94 -5.00 1.51 -1.42
N THR A 95 -4.75 2.77 -1.07
CA THR A 95 -3.74 3.14 -0.08
C THR A 95 -4.42 3.73 1.14
N HIS A 96 -4.05 3.23 2.32
CA HIS A 96 -4.51 3.78 3.58
C HIS A 96 -4.05 5.24 3.72
N LYS A 97 -5.00 6.14 3.99
CA LYS A 97 -4.72 7.53 4.33
C LYS A 97 -5.11 7.75 5.78
N LYS A 98 -4.17 8.28 6.57
CA LYS A 98 -4.49 8.75 7.92
C LYS A 98 -5.37 9.99 7.80
N GLY A 99 -6.41 10.06 8.64
CA GLY A 99 -7.18 11.28 8.82
C GLY A 99 -6.23 12.43 9.16
N LYS A 100 -6.43 13.59 8.54
CA LYS A 100 -5.70 14.80 8.93
C LYS A 100 -6.36 15.32 10.20
N GLY A 101 -5.58 15.52 11.25
CA GLY A 101 -6.04 16.22 12.43
C GLY A 101 -6.54 17.61 12.04
N PHE A 102 -7.78 17.91 12.37
CA PHE A 102 -8.36 19.24 12.20
C PHE A 102 -8.31 19.92 13.58
N TYR A 103 -7.53 20.99 13.67
CA TYR A 103 -7.45 21.82 14.87
C TYR A 103 -8.43 22.99 14.69
N PRO A 104 -9.57 23.02 15.41
CA PRO A 104 -10.55 24.10 15.28
C PRO A 104 -9.97 25.47 15.66
N GLU A 105 -8.97 25.51 16.55
CA GLU A 105 -8.26 26.73 16.94
C GLU A 105 -7.33 27.31 15.85
N ALA A 106 -7.06 26.56 14.77
CA ALA A 106 -6.16 27.02 13.71
C ALA A 106 -6.88 28.00 12.76
N SER A 107 -6.67 29.30 12.98
CA SER A 107 -7.16 30.36 12.07
C SER A 107 -6.52 30.24 10.69
N LYS A 108 -7.36 30.16 9.64
CA LYS A 108 -6.92 30.03 8.24
C LYS A 108 -6.04 31.20 7.79
N GLU A 109 -6.31 32.40 8.30
CA GLU A 109 -5.60 33.64 7.99
C GLU A 109 -4.14 33.59 8.45
N LYS A 110 -3.88 33.30 9.73
CA LYS A 110 -2.50 33.16 10.26
C LYS A 110 -1.70 32.08 9.54
N ARG A 111 -2.36 31.01 9.07
CA ARG A 111 -1.71 29.96 8.27
C ARG A 111 -1.30 30.49 6.89
N GLN A 112 -2.13 31.30 6.26
CA GLN A 112 -1.83 31.89 4.96
C GLN A 112 -0.69 32.91 5.07
N GLU A 113 -0.72 33.76 6.10
CA GLU A 113 0.37 34.69 6.44
C GLU A 113 1.69 33.94 6.66
N PHE A 114 1.67 32.83 7.39
CA PHE A 114 2.84 31.98 7.61
C PHE A 114 3.40 31.38 6.30
N ILE A 115 2.53 30.88 5.42
CA ILE A 115 2.94 30.35 4.11
C ILE A 115 3.54 31.46 3.24
N GLU A 116 2.93 32.64 3.24
CA GLU A 116 3.39 33.79 2.46
C GLU A 116 4.73 34.33 2.98
N ALA A 117 4.93 34.33 4.30
CA ALA A 117 6.21 34.66 4.93
C ALA A 117 7.33 33.68 4.51
N LEU A 118 7.04 32.37 4.46
CA LEU A 118 8.00 31.36 4.00
C LEU A 118 8.39 31.52 2.51
N LYS A 119 7.46 31.94 1.66
CA LYS A 119 7.75 32.20 0.23
C LYS A 119 8.61 33.45 0.03
N LYS A 120 8.43 34.46 0.89
CA LYS A 120 9.11 35.75 0.80
C LYS A 120 10.55 35.72 1.30
N THR A 121 10.94 34.71 2.09
CA THR A 121 12.33 34.51 2.49
C THR A 121 13.15 33.85 1.36
N PRO A 122 14.13 34.55 0.73
CA PRO A 122 15.00 33.93 -0.25
C PRO A 122 15.94 32.92 0.43
N GLY A 123 15.81 31.65 0.05
CA GLY A 123 16.83 30.61 0.21
C GLY A 123 17.44 30.45 1.60
N ILE A 124 16.69 29.87 2.56
CA ILE A 124 17.33 29.26 3.72
C ILE A 124 18.06 28.00 3.20
N TYR A 125 19.39 28.06 3.21
CA TYR A 125 20.29 26.94 2.98
C TYR A 125 19.75 25.68 3.67
N LYS A 126 19.67 24.56 2.94
CA LYS A 126 19.41 23.25 3.56
C LYS A 126 20.56 22.90 4.48
N THR A 127 20.48 23.30 5.75
CA THR A 127 21.29 22.68 6.80
C THR A 127 20.74 21.29 7.01
N ARG A 128 21.43 20.28 6.48
CA ARG A 128 21.18 18.88 6.82
C ARG A 128 21.53 18.74 8.30
N CYS A 129 20.54 18.75 9.19
CA CYS A 129 20.75 18.37 10.58
C CYS A 129 21.16 16.90 10.61
N VAL A 130 22.43 16.62 10.85
CA VAL A 130 22.90 15.28 11.19
C VAL A 130 22.97 15.23 12.72
N PHE A 131 22.16 14.38 13.34
CA PHE A 131 22.25 14.12 14.77
C PHE A 131 23.51 13.28 15.04
N ILE A 132 24.58 13.91 15.54
CA ILE A 132 25.74 13.21 16.11
C ILE A 132 25.83 13.61 17.59
N GLY A 133 25.23 12.82 18.47
CA GLY A 133 25.35 12.98 19.93
C GLY A 133 24.63 14.18 20.54
N ARG A 134 24.96 14.46 21.82
CA ARG A 134 24.31 15.46 22.72
C ARG A 134 24.69 16.92 22.44
N GLY A 135 25.16 17.25 21.23
CA GLY A 135 25.53 18.61 20.84
C GLY A 135 25.16 18.88 19.38
N MET A 136 24.47 19.99 19.13
CA MET A 136 24.04 20.42 17.81
C MET A 136 25.11 21.35 17.22
N GLN A 137 25.80 20.94 16.16
CA GLN A 137 26.63 21.84 15.36
C GLN A 137 26.12 21.90 13.92
N TYR A 138 26.15 23.11 13.35
CA TYR A 138 25.67 23.41 12.00
C TYR A 138 26.89 23.52 11.07
N GLU A 139 27.03 22.59 10.12
CA GLU A 139 28.07 22.67 9.09
C GLU A 139 27.46 23.18 7.78
N GLN A 140 27.98 24.31 7.29
CA GLN A 140 27.52 24.96 6.06
C GLN A 140 28.33 24.45 4.87
N HIS A 141 27.71 23.77 3.92
CA HIS A 141 28.34 23.46 2.62
C HIS A 141 27.80 24.39 1.53
N ARG A 142 28.71 25.11 0.85
CA ARG A 142 28.43 25.88 -0.36
C ARG A 142 28.22 24.93 -1.54
N CYS A 143 27.06 24.98 -2.18
CA CYS A 143 26.89 24.44 -3.54
C CYS A 143 27.13 25.57 -4.54
N SER A 144 28.19 25.47 -5.34
CA SER A 144 28.33 26.23 -6.58
C SER A 144 27.39 25.63 -7.61
N PHE A 145 26.51 26.45 -8.19
CA PHE A 145 25.65 26.07 -9.32
C PHE A 145 26.46 26.17 -10.62
N LEU A 146 26.50 25.07 -11.38
CA LEU A 146 26.64 25.07 -12.85
C LEU A 146 25.28 24.68 -13.42
#